data_AF-A0A522UFU3-F1
#
_entry.id   AF-A0A522UFU3-F1
#
_cell.length_a   1.000
_cell.length_b   1.000
_cell.length_c   1.000
_cell.angle_alpha   90.00
_cell.angle_beta   90.00
_cell.angle_gamma   90.00
#
_symmetry.space_group_name_H-M   'P 1'
#
loop_
_entity.id
_entity.type
_entity.pdbx_description
1 polymer ?
#
loop_
_entity_poly.entity_id
_entity_poly.type
_entity_poly.pdbx_seq_one_letter_code
_entity_poly.pdbx_strand_id
1 'polypeptide(L)'
;MKKRIIFDLILFFAIFYLPWWVIAILAFIGAFLWPMYYEIIAFGVLIDVLYGANSSTFGGLAGVLTAVAILFAASYARKAVR
;
A
#
# COMPACT_ATOMS: atom_id res chain seq x y z
N MET A 1 -16.65 1.85 -7.30
CA MET A 1 -15.90 1.32 -8.46
C MET A 1 -15.07 2.41 -9.13
N LYS A 2 -15.67 3.41 -9.81
CA LYS A 2 -14.91 4.51 -10.45
C LYS A 2 -13.90 5.22 -9.52
N LYS A 3 -14.30 5.55 -8.28
CA LYS A 3 -13.40 6.20 -7.29
C LYS A 3 -12.21 5.33 -6.85
N ARG A 4 -12.38 4.01 -6.84
CA ARG A 4 -11.32 3.05 -6.47
C ARG A 4 -10.27 2.98 -7.57
N ILE A 5 -10.69 2.83 -8.83
CA ILE A 5 -9.80 2.81 -9.99
C ILE A 5 -8.98 4.10 -10.11
N ILE A 6 -9.62 5.26 -9.90
CA ILE A 6 -8.90 6.55 -9.91
C ILE A 6 -7.83 6.58 -8.80
N PHE A 7 -8.17 6.08 -7.62
CA PHE A 7 -7.20 6.00 -6.51
C PHE A 7 -6.06 5.02 -6.83
N ASP A 8 -6.35 3.88 -7.42
CA ASP A 8 -5.34 2.89 -7.84
C ASP A 8 -4.39 3.48 -8.88
N LEU A 9 -4.90 4.27 -9.83
CA LEU A 9 -4.06 5.00 -10.79
C LEU A 9 -3.16 6.01 -10.07
N ILE A 10 -3.71 6.78 -9.14
CA ILE A 10 -2.91 7.74 -8.34
C ILE A 10 -1.82 7.01 -7.56
N LEU A 11 -2.16 5.90 -6.89
CA LEU A 11 -1.21 5.10 -6.11
C LEU A 11 -0.15 4.46 -7.01
N PHE A 12 -0.54 3.97 -8.19
CA PHE A 12 0.37 3.42 -9.19
C PHE A 12 1.40 4.47 -9.64
N PHE A 13 0.96 5.67 -10.02
CA PHE A 13 1.90 6.74 -10.40
C PHE A 13 2.73 7.21 -9.20
N ALA A 14 2.14 7.31 -8.01
CA ALA A 14 2.85 7.68 -6.78
C ALA A 14 4.05 6.76 -6.50
N ILE A 15 3.93 5.45 -6.80
CA ILE A 15 5.00 4.47 -6.62
C ILE A 15 6.28 4.81 -7.40
N PHE A 16 6.18 5.50 -8.53
CA PHE A 16 7.36 5.83 -9.35
C PHE A 16 8.00 7.17 -8.97
N TYR A 17 7.24 8.09 -8.38
CA TYR A 17 7.69 9.48 -8.18
C TYR A 17 7.85 9.87 -6.71
N LEU A 18 7.16 9.18 -5.79
CA LEU A 18 7.13 9.53 -4.37
C LEU A 18 7.94 8.52 -3.56
N PRO A 19 8.48 8.93 -2.40
CA PRO A 19 9.17 8.01 -1.53
C PRO A 19 8.19 7.03 -0.85
N TRP A 20 8.70 5.83 -0.52
CA TRP A 20 7.92 4.68 -0.01
C TRP A 20 7.02 5.00 1.19
N TRP A 21 7.41 5.94 2.06
CA TRP A 21 6.61 6.35 3.21
C TRP A 21 5.35 7.14 2.81
N VAL A 22 5.40 7.96 1.74
CA VAL A 22 4.20 8.63 1.21
C VAL A 22 3.24 7.59 0.63
N ILE A 23 3.79 6.62 -0.11
CA ILE A 23 3.03 5.55 -0.72
C ILE A 23 2.34 4.71 0.36
N ALA A 24 3.03 4.40 1.47
CA ALA A 24 2.46 3.69 2.60
C ALA A 24 1.27 4.44 3.24
N ILE A 25 1.38 5.76 3.40
CA ILE A 25 0.27 6.59 3.91
C ILE A 25 -0.93 6.56 2.96
N LEU A 26 -0.69 6.75 1.66
CA LEU A 26 -1.75 6.67 0.65
C LEU A 26 -2.41 5.30 0.66
N ALA A 27 -1.60 4.24 0.66
CA ALA A 27 -2.06 2.87 0.70
C ALA A 27 -2.93 2.58 1.94
N PHE A 28 -2.57 3.13 3.11
CA PHE A 28 -3.38 3.07 4.33
C PHE A 28 -4.72 3.79 4.18
N ILE A 29 -4.73 5.00 3.61
CA ILE A 29 -5.97 5.74 3.34
C ILE A 29 -6.87 4.93 2.41
N GLY A 30 -6.33 4.35 1.34
CA GLY A 30 -7.08 3.49 0.42
C GLY A 30 -7.67 2.26 1.12
N ALA A 31 -6.84 1.55 1.89
CA ALA A 31 -7.26 0.39 2.67
C ALA A 31 -8.32 0.73 3.72
N PHE A 32 -8.33 1.95 4.27
CA PHE A 32 -9.31 2.45 5.24
C PHE A 32 -10.61 2.94 4.57
N LEU A 33 -10.57 3.44 3.33
CA LEU A 33 -11.75 3.88 2.59
C LEU A 33 -12.53 2.73 1.94
N TRP A 34 -11.85 1.73 1.38
CA TRP A 34 -12.50 0.62 0.68
C TRP A 34 -12.37 -0.73 1.40
N PRO A 35 -13.48 -1.45 1.65
CA PRO A 35 -13.42 -2.81 2.18
C PRO A 35 -12.77 -3.75 1.15
N MET A 36 -11.97 -4.71 1.62
CA MET A 36 -11.28 -5.70 0.78
C MET A 36 -10.40 -5.07 -0.31
N TYR A 37 -9.52 -4.14 0.09
CA TYR A 37 -8.61 -3.43 -0.80
C TYR A 37 -7.31 -4.22 -1.08
N TYR A 38 -7.44 -5.44 -1.62
CA TYR A 38 -6.29 -6.34 -1.82
C TYR A 38 -5.28 -5.88 -2.89
N GLU A 39 -5.63 -4.88 -3.73
CA GLU A 39 -4.71 -4.31 -4.73
C GLU A 39 -3.43 -3.75 -4.09
N ILE A 40 -3.50 -3.32 -2.82
CA ILE A 40 -2.34 -2.89 -2.04
C ILE A 40 -1.22 -3.93 -1.95
N ILE A 41 -1.55 -5.23 -2.02
CA ILE A 41 -0.54 -6.30 -2.00
C ILE A 41 0.28 -6.27 -3.30
N ALA A 42 -0.39 -6.09 -4.45
CA ALA A 42 0.30 -5.94 -5.72
C ALA A 42 1.21 -4.71 -5.73
N PHE A 43 0.75 -3.61 -5.13
CA PHE A 43 1.58 -2.42 -4.94
C PHE A 43 2.75 -2.64 -3.97
N GLY A 44 2.58 -3.45 -2.93
CA GLY A 44 3.67 -3.86 -2.03
C GLY A 44 4.76 -4.63 -2.76
N VAL A 45 4.39 -5.56 -3.64
CA VAL A 45 5.35 -6.27 -4.53
C VAL A 45 6.06 -5.28 -5.44
N LEU A 46 5.33 -4.34 -6.04
CA LEU A 46 5.93 -3.33 -6.93
C LEU A 46 6.92 -2.43 -6.19
N ILE A 47 6.60 -2.02 -4.95
CA ILE A 47 7.53 -1.29 -4.08
C ILE A 47 8.77 -2.12 -3.80
N ASP A 48 8.63 -3.40 -3.48
CA ASP A 48 9.77 -4.27 -3.24
C ASP A 48 10.67 -4.43 -4.46
N VAL A 49 10.10 -4.53 -5.66
CA VAL A 49 10.86 -4.58 -6.91
C VAL A 49 11.61 -3.27 -7.16
N LEU A 50 10.99 -2.12 -6.88
CA LEU A 50 11.57 -0.81 -7.18
C LEU A 50 12.55 -0.30 -6.12
N TYR A 51 12.24 -0.53 -4.84
CA TYR A 51 12.98 0.02 -3.70
C TYR A 51 13.78 -1.06 -2.94
N GLY A 52 13.36 -2.32 -2.99
CA GLY A 52 13.95 -3.41 -2.19
C GLY A 52 15.40 -3.73 -2.55
N ALA A 53 15.85 -3.42 -3.77
CA ALA A 53 17.24 -3.61 -4.19
C ALA A 53 18.24 -2.74 -3.40
N ASN A 54 17.81 -1.59 -2.86
CA ASN A 54 18.67 -0.65 -2.13
C ASN A 54 18.66 -0.88 -0.61
N SER A 55 17.71 -1.64 -0.07
CA SER A 55 17.58 -1.91 1.37
C SER A 55 17.79 -3.39 1.67
N SER A 56 19.02 -3.78 1.97
CA SER A 56 19.47 -5.16 2.18
C SER A 56 18.92 -5.86 3.44
N THR A 57 18.09 -5.19 4.26
CA THR A 57 17.64 -5.74 5.57
C THR A 57 16.56 -6.81 5.45
N PHE A 58 15.73 -6.80 4.40
CA PHE A 58 14.59 -7.73 4.26
C PHE A 58 14.47 -8.39 2.88
N GLY A 59 15.52 -8.34 2.05
CA GLY A 59 15.57 -9.07 0.77
C GLY A 59 14.44 -8.74 -0.22
N GLY A 60 13.92 -7.51 -0.19
CA GLY A 60 12.79 -7.12 -1.05
C GLY A 60 11.45 -7.75 -0.65
N LEU A 61 11.21 -7.96 0.65
CA LEU A 61 9.89 -8.34 1.19
C LEU A 61 9.26 -7.24 2.06
N ALA A 62 9.95 -6.12 2.27
CA ALA A 62 9.54 -5.08 3.19
C ALA A 62 8.24 -4.39 2.72
N GLY A 63 8.11 -4.14 1.42
CA GLY A 63 6.93 -3.55 0.79
C GLY A 63 5.69 -4.43 0.94
N VAL A 64 5.80 -5.73 0.66
CA VAL A 64 4.71 -6.70 0.83
C VAL A 64 4.31 -6.82 2.30
N LEU A 65 5.27 -6.96 3.21
CA LEU A 65 4.98 -7.03 4.66
C LEU A 65 4.28 -5.76 5.14
N THR A 66 4.73 -4.60 4.67
CA THR A 66 4.09 -3.30 4.98
C THR A 66 2.67 -3.23 4.44
N ALA A 67 2.43 -3.67 3.20
CA ALA A 67 1.09 -3.72 2.61
C ALA A 67 0.14 -4.63 3.39
N VAL A 68 0.61 -5.80 3.83
CA VAL A 68 -0.16 -6.72 4.68
C VAL A 68 -0.46 -6.07 6.03
N ALA A 69 0.55 -5.47 6.68
CA ALA A 69 0.36 -4.76 7.95
C ALA A 69 -0.68 -3.64 7.82
N ILE A 70 -0.62 -2.86 6.73
CA ILE A 70 -1.60 -1.81 6.43
C ILE A 70 -3.00 -2.38 6.27
N LEU A 71 -3.18 -3.49 5.57
CA LEU A 71 -4.49 -4.12 5.40
C LEU A 71 -5.12 -4.49 6.74
N PHE A 72 -4.36 -5.13 7.63
CA PHE A 72 -4.84 -5.50 8.95
C PHE A 72 -5.10 -4.26 9.82
N ALA A 73 -4.17 -3.31 9.85
CA ALA A 73 -4.30 -2.08 10.62
C ALA A 73 -5.51 -1.25 10.18
N ALA A 74 -5.70 -1.06 8.87
CA ALA A 74 -6.83 -0.32 8.32
C ALA A 74 -8.15 -1.04 8.57
N SER A 75 -8.17 -2.38 8.49
CA SER A 75 -9.35 -3.18 8.79
C SER A 75 -9.75 -3.07 10.26
N TYR A 76 -8.78 -3.11 11.17
CA TYR A 76 -9.01 -2.95 12.60
C TYR A 76 -9.47 -1.52 12.94
N ALA A 77 -8.76 -0.51 12.43
CA ALA A 77 -9.10 0.90 12.61
C ALA A 77 -10.53 1.20 12.12
N ARG A 78 -10.91 0.67 10.95
CA ARG A 78 -12.27 0.84 10.43
C ARG A 78 -13.32 0.24 11.36
N LYS A 79 -13.05 -0.93 11.94
CA LYS A 79 -13.95 -1.59 12.91
C LYS A 79 -14.07 -0.83 14.23
N ALA A 80 -13.04 -0.06 14.61
CA ALA A 80 -13.08 0.75 15.83
C ALA A 80 -13.86 2.08 15.65
N VAL A 81 -13.90 2.61 14.42
CA VAL A 81 -14.53 3.91 14.10
C VAL A 81 -16.01 3.78 13.72
N ARG A 82 -16.49 2.58 13.38
CA ARG A 82 -17.87 2.28 13.00
C ARG A 82 -18.51 1.30 13.96
#